data_AF-A0A7Y0YIR9-F1
#
_entry.id   AF-A0A7Y0YIR9-F1
#
_cell.length_a   1.000
_cell.length_b   1.000
_cell.length_c   1.000
_cell.angle_alpha   90.00
_cell.angle_beta   90.00
_cell.angle_gamma   90.00
#
_symmetry.space_group_name_H-M   'P 1'
#
loop_
_entity.id
_entity.type
_entity.pdbx_description
1 polymer ?
#
loop_
_entity_poly.entity_id
_entity_poly.type
_entity_poly.pdbx_seq_one_letter_code
_entity_poly.pdbx_strand_id
1 'polypeptide(L)'
;MRQRFGDKPTNVNLKRRAYYAAYIKSRRWYARRERWEREAVEVAGGVPLSCLGCGAPWTARRGDLHHLTYNRIGNEAYDDLIPLCRGCHALLHSVMDRLPKSGKTPVHQRDLVAKMRLWRTS
;
A
#
# COMPACT_ATOMS: atom_id res chain seq x y z
N MET A 1 -21.70 -25.94 19.14
CA MET A 1 -21.14 -24.56 19.13
C MET A 1 -19.62 -24.65 18.89
N ARG A 2 -19.15 -24.55 17.64
CA ARG A 2 -17.70 -24.63 17.34
C ARG A 2 -17.09 -23.23 17.49
N GLN A 3 -16.49 -22.96 18.64
CA GLN A 3 -15.66 -21.76 18.80
C GLN A 3 -14.40 -21.95 17.94
N ARG A 4 -14.27 -21.14 16.88
CA ARG A 4 -13.03 -21.02 16.12
C ARG A 4 -12.01 -20.32 16.99
N PHE A 5 -11.02 -21.05 17.50
CA PHE A 5 -9.81 -20.46 18.08
C PHE A 5 -9.00 -19.83 16.94
N GLY A 6 -9.29 -18.58 16.62
CA GLY A 6 -8.35 -17.74 15.90
C GLY A 6 -7.23 -17.38 16.87
N ASP A 7 -5.98 -17.67 16.51
CA ASP A 7 -4.81 -17.46 17.37
C ASP A 7 -4.81 -16.07 18.01
N LYS A 8 -4.65 -16.02 19.34
CA LYS A 8 -4.51 -14.76 20.06
C LYS A 8 -3.25 -14.04 19.56
N PRO A 9 -3.31 -12.73 19.27
CA PRO A 9 -2.14 -11.99 18.81
C PRO A 9 -1.04 -12.01 19.87
N THR A 10 0.18 -12.34 19.47
CA THR A 10 1.36 -12.31 20.35
C THR A 10 1.74 -10.86 20.70
N ASN A 11 2.46 -10.66 21.82
CA ASN A 11 2.93 -9.34 22.27
C ASN A 11 3.78 -8.63 21.19
N VAL A 12 4.62 -9.38 20.47
CA VAL A 12 5.42 -8.86 19.35
C VAL A 12 4.53 -8.33 18.21
N ASN A 13 3.44 -9.03 17.88
CA ASN A 13 2.50 -8.58 16.86
C ASN A 13 1.80 -7.28 17.28
N LEU A 14 1.40 -7.16 18.55
CA LEU A 14 0.79 -5.95 19.11
C LEU A 14 1.74 -4.76 19.09
N LYS A 15 3.00 -4.94 19.52
CA LYS A 15 4.03 -3.89 19.45
C LYS A 15 4.28 -3.42 18.02
N ARG A 16 4.36 -4.35 17.06
CA ARG A 16 4.53 -4.02 15.64
C ARG A 16 3.34 -3.22 15.09
N ARG A 17 2.11 -3.59 15.46
CA ARG A 17 0.89 -2.85 15.08
C ARG A 17 0.88 -1.43 15.67
N ALA A 18 1.23 -1.29 16.95
CA ALA A 18 1.29 0.01 17.62
C ALA A 18 2.36 0.91 16.99
N TYR A 19 3.56 0.35 16.73
CA TYR A 19 4.62 1.06 16.03
C TYR A 19 4.19 1.53 14.64
N TYR A 20 3.58 0.65 13.84
CA TYR A 20 3.07 1.01 12.52
C TYR A 20 2.01 2.12 12.59
N ALA A 21 1.05 2.00 13.51
CA ALA A 21 0.01 3.00 13.71
C ALA A 21 0.59 4.38 14.08
N ALA A 22 1.64 4.42 14.90
CA ALA A 22 2.36 5.67 15.20
C ALA A 22 3.16 6.16 13.99
N TYR A 23 3.85 5.26 13.30
CA TYR A 23 4.72 5.59 12.17
C TYR A 23 3.96 6.24 11.01
N ILE A 24 2.82 5.68 10.60
CA ILE A 24 2.05 6.21 9.46
C ILE A 24 1.48 7.62 9.72
N LYS A 25 1.42 8.04 10.99
CA LYS A 25 1.01 9.38 11.43
C LYS A 25 2.21 10.29 11.74
N SER A 26 3.44 9.80 11.58
CA SER A 26 4.66 10.51 11.97
C SER A 26 5.20 11.41 10.87
N ARG A 27 5.92 12.48 11.26
CA ARG A 27 6.69 13.32 10.32
C ARG A 27 7.64 12.53 9.43
N ARG A 28 8.21 11.43 9.96
CA ARG A 28 9.13 10.57 9.21
C ARG A 28 8.44 9.92 8.02
N TRP A 29 7.21 9.44 8.18
CA TRP A 29 6.43 8.91 7.06
C TRP A 29 6.08 9.99 6.04
N TYR A 30 5.64 11.17 6.49
CA TYR A 30 5.36 12.29 5.59
C TYR A 30 6.60 12.67 4.74
N ALA A 31 7.77 12.79 5.37
CA ALA A 31 9.03 13.04 4.68
C ALA A 31 9.41 11.90 3.72
N ARG A 32 9.16 10.64 4.09
CA ARG A 32 9.39 9.49 3.20
C ARG A 32 8.52 9.57 1.94
N ARG A 33 7.25 9.98 2.05
CA ARG A 33 6.34 10.14 0.90
C ARG A 33 6.81 11.24 -0.05
N GLU A 34 7.23 12.38 0.49
CA GLU A 34 7.76 13.48 -0.32
C GLU A 34 9.07 13.09 -1.01
N ARG A 35 9.96 12.36 -0.31
CA ARG A 35 11.18 11.82 -0.91
C ARG A 35 10.85 10.85 -2.04
N TRP A 36 9.91 9.93 -1.82
CA TRP A 36 9.49 8.96 -2.83
C TRP A 36 8.94 9.67 -4.08
N GLU A 37 8.13 10.72 -3.91
CA GLU A 37 7.61 11.51 -5.03
C GLU A 37 8.74 12.11 -5.88
N ARG A 38 9.76 12.69 -5.24
CA ARG A 38 10.94 13.23 -5.96
C ARG A 38 11.69 12.14 -6.71
N GLU A 39 11.97 11.00 -6.05
CA GLU A 39 12.63 9.85 -6.67
C GLU A 39 11.83 9.34 -7.90
N ALA A 40 10.51 9.25 -7.76
CA ALA A 40 9.65 8.75 -8.83
C ALA A 40 9.59 9.71 -10.03
N VAL A 41 9.54 11.02 -9.79
CA VAL A 41 9.59 12.03 -10.86
C VAL A 41 10.92 11.97 -11.60
N GLU A 42 12.04 11.81 -10.88
CA GLU A 42 13.37 11.65 -11.48
C GLU A 42 13.45 10.40 -12.36
N VAL A 43 13.00 9.25 -11.84
CA VAL A 43 12.92 7.99 -12.60
C VAL A 43 12.01 8.11 -13.83
N ALA A 44 10.94 8.90 -13.74
CA ALA A 44 10.02 9.16 -14.84
C ALA A 44 10.52 10.24 -15.83
N GLY A 45 11.75 10.75 -15.69
CA GLY A 45 12.29 11.78 -16.58
C GLY A 45 11.57 13.13 -16.46
N GLY A 46 11.06 13.47 -15.29
CA GLY A 46 10.34 14.72 -15.03
C GLY A 46 8.84 14.68 -15.34
N VAL A 47 8.31 13.53 -15.79
CA VAL A 47 6.89 13.38 -16.12
C VAL A 47 6.03 13.37 -14.85
N PRO A 48 4.84 14.03 -14.85
CA PRO A 48 3.91 13.98 -13.73
C PRO A 48 3.48 12.56 -13.37
N LEU A 49 3.42 12.28 -12.06
CA LEU A 49 3.03 10.98 -11.55
C LEU A 49 1.51 10.77 -11.65
N SER A 50 1.12 9.50 -11.79
CA SER A 50 -0.28 9.09 -11.80
C SER A 50 -0.54 7.93 -10.85
N CYS A 51 -1.78 7.84 -10.37
CA CYS A 51 -2.26 6.70 -9.62
C CYS A 51 -2.10 5.42 -10.45
N LEU A 52 -1.43 4.40 -9.92
CA LEU A 52 -1.28 3.14 -10.65
C LEU A 52 -2.61 2.38 -10.82
N GLY A 53 -3.63 2.64 -10.00
CA GLY A 53 -4.93 1.99 -10.11
C GLY A 53 -5.90 2.63 -11.12
N CYS A 54 -5.85 3.95 -11.33
CA CYS A 54 -6.83 4.64 -12.20
C CYS A 54 -6.25 5.68 -13.16
N GLY A 55 -4.95 5.96 -13.10
CA GLY A 55 -4.30 6.95 -13.98
C GLY A 55 -4.54 8.42 -13.61
N ALA A 56 -5.34 8.74 -12.59
CA ALA A 56 -5.52 10.12 -12.14
C ALA A 56 -4.19 10.74 -11.66
N PRO A 57 -3.96 12.05 -11.86
CA PRO A 57 -2.75 12.73 -11.37
C PRO A 57 -2.51 12.50 -9.88
N TRP A 58 -1.26 12.26 -9.50
CA TRP A 58 -0.88 11.90 -8.14
C TRP A 58 0.25 12.79 -7.62
N THR A 59 0.14 13.18 -6.35
CA THR A 59 1.20 13.83 -5.56
C THR A 59 1.15 13.31 -4.13
N ALA A 60 2.23 13.44 -3.35
CA ALA A 60 2.25 13.00 -1.95
C ALA A 60 1.22 13.73 -1.06
N ARG A 61 0.74 14.90 -1.50
CA ARG A 61 -0.33 15.67 -0.83
C ARG A 61 -1.73 15.15 -1.15
N ARG A 62 -1.97 14.68 -2.37
CA ARG A 62 -3.31 14.30 -2.86
C ARG A 62 -3.59 12.79 -2.79
N GLY A 63 -2.57 11.96 -2.86
CA GLY A 63 -2.69 10.51 -2.76
C GLY A 63 -1.94 9.93 -1.57
N ASP A 64 -1.87 8.60 -1.56
CA ASP A 64 -1.14 7.81 -0.58
C ASP A 64 -0.16 6.86 -1.27
N LEU A 65 0.86 6.45 -0.53
CA LEU A 65 1.72 5.34 -0.91
C LEU A 65 1.20 4.07 -0.25
N HIS A 66 1.06 3.02 -1.07
CA HIS A 66 0.67 1.70 -0.62
C HIS A 66 1.90 0.82 -0.41
N HIS A 67 2.00 0.19 0.75
CA HIS A 67 3.07 -0.75 1.07
C HIS A 67 2.84 -2.11 0.41
N LEU A 68 3.76 -2.54 -0.46
CA LEU A 68 3.80 -3.90 -1.01
C LEU A 68 4.36 -4.91 -0.02
N THR A 69 5.17 -4.44 0.93
CA THR A 69 5.69 -5.25 2.03
C THR A 69 5.77 -4.43 3.31
N TYR A 70 5.59 -5.11 4.45
CA TYR A 70 5.68 -4.51 5.78
C TYR A 70 6.96 -4.94 6.53
N ASN A 71 7.91 -5.59 5.85
CA ASN A 71 9.08 -6.20 6.49
C ASN A 71 10.06 -5.16 7.05
N ARG A 72 10.11 -3.96 6.47
CA ARG A 72 11.06 -2.90 6.82
C ARG A 72 10.38 -1.55 7.07
N ILE A 73 9.25 -1.55 7.80
CA ILE A 73 8.54 -0.32 8.14
C ILE A 73 9.49 0.70 8.78
N GLY A 74 9.53 1.90 8.22
CA GLY A 74 10.45 2.96 8.63
C GLY A 74 11.74 3.07 7.83
N ASN A 75 12.08 2.04 7.06
CA ASN A 75 13.26 1.93 6.22
C ASN A 75 12.86 1.38 4.82
N GLU A 76 11.71 1.82 4.31
CA GLU A 76 11.14 1.33 3.06
C GLU A 76 12.03 1.67 1.86
N ALA A 77 12.34 0.66 1.05
CA ALA A 77 12.96 0.86 -0.26
C ALA A 77 11.98 1.59 -1.20
N TYR A 78 12.49 2.11 -2.32
CA TYR A 78 11.65 2.74 -3.33
C TYR A 78 10.56 1.78 -3.86
N ASP A 79 10.95 0.55 -4.18
CA ASP A 79 10.08 -0.48 -4.75
C ASP A 79 9.11 -1.15 -3.77
N ASP A 80 9.27 -0.89 -2.46
CA ASP A 80 8.33 -1.36 -1.43
C ASP A 80 7.01 -0.58 -1.47
N LEU A 81 6.96 0.53 -2.21
CA LEU A 81 5.87 1.50 -2.22
C LEU A 81 5.35 1.74 -3.63
N ILE A 82 4.04 1.98 -3.76
CA ILE A 82 3.42 2.37 -5.03
C ILE A 82 2.43 3.54 -4.84
N PRO A 83 2.27 4.44 -5.82
CA PRO A 83 1.38 5.60 -5.71
C PRO A 83 -0.05 5.22 -6.07
N LEU A 84 -0.98 5.47 -5.14
CA LEU A 84 -2.42 5.33 -5.38
C LEU A 84 -3.16 6.58 -4.92
N CYS A 85 -4.21 6.95 -5.64
CA CYS A 85 -5.20 7.88 -5.09
C CYS A 85 -5.94 7.20 -3.92
N ARG A 86 -6.50 7.99 -3.01
CA ARG A 86 -7.16 7.48 -1.80
C ARG A 86 -8.26 6.46 -2.10
N GLY A 87 -9.01 6.67 -3.19
CA GLY A 87 -10.07 5.75 -3.63
C GLY A 87 -9.53 4.39 -4.08
N CYS A 88 -8.51 4.37 -4.95
CA CYS A 88 -7.86 3.12 -5.37
C CYS A 88 -7.15 2.42 -4.21
N HIS A 89 -6.54 3.19 -3.30
CA HIS A 89 -5.91 2.64 -2.10
C HIS A 89 -6.93 1.91 -1.21
N ALA A 90 -8.07 2.53 -0.93
CA ALA A 90 -9.15 1.91 -0.16
C ALA A 90 -9.75 0.68 -0.87
N LEU A 91 -9.95 0.77 -2.19
CA LEU A 91 -10.42 -0.36 -2.98
C LEU A 91 -9.46 -1.55 -2.91
N LEU A 92 -8.14 -1.31 -2.93
CA LEU A 92 -7.14 -2.37 -2.88
C LEU A 92 -7.22 -3.11 -1.56
N HIS A 93 -7.28 -2.39 -0.43
CA HIS A 93 -7.52 -3.01 0.89
C HIS A 93 -8.82 -3.81 0.90
N SER A 94 -9.91 -3.27 0.35
CA SER A 94 -11.20 -4.00 0.31
C SER A 94 -11.13 -5.30 -0.50
N VAL A 95 -10.43 -5.31 -1.63
CA VAL A 95 -10.22 -6.52 -2.43
C VAL A 95 -9.36 -7.52 -1.67
N MET A 96 -8.24 -7.09 -1.08
CA MET A 96 -7.33 -7.95 -0.32
C MET A 96 -8.01 -8.58 0.90
N ASP A 97 -8.86 -7.84 1.60
CA ASP A 97 -9.60 -8.35 2.77
C ASP A 97 -10.61 -9.44 2.40
N ARG A 98 -11.12 -9.42 1.16
CA ARG A 98 -12.04 -10.44 0.63
C ARG A 98 -11.32 -11.66 0.04
N LEU A 99 -10.03 -11.55 -0.27
CA LEU A 99 -9.27 -12.67 -0.82
C LEU A 99 -8.98 -13.73 0.26
N PRO A 100 -9.05 -15.03 -0.09
CA PRO A 100 -8.72 -16.09 0.86
C PRO A 100 -7.25 -15.99 1.31
N LYS A 101 -7.03 -15.86 2.62
CA LYS A 101 -5.68 -15.78 3.22
C LYS A 101 -4.86 -17.07 3.06
N SER A 102 -5.49 -18.17 2.66
CA SER A 102 -4.92 -19.52 2.54
C SER A 102 -4.81 -20.04 1.11
N GLY A 103 -5.01 -19.18 0.09
CA GLY A 103 -5.04 -19.59 -1.31
C GLY A 103 -3.68 -20.08 -1.82
N LYS A 104 -3.68 -21.21 -2.54
CA LYS A 104 -2.52 -21.85 -3.19
C LYS A 104 -1.87 -21.00 -4.30
N THR A 105 -2.46 -19.86 -4.66
CA THR A 105 -1.90 -18.91 -5.63
C THR A 105 -1.77 -17.55 -4.94
N PRO A 106 -0.54 -17.06 -4.67
CA PRO A 106 -0.34 -15.72 -4.16
C PRO A 106 -0.81 -14.73 -5.21
N VAL A 107 -1.83 -13.93 -4.89
CA VAL A 107 -2.18 -12.80 -5.75
C VAL A 107 -1.23 -11.66 -5.40
N HIS A 108 -0.35 -11.29 -6.33
CA HIS A 108 0.59 -10.20 -6.09
C HIS A 108 -0.16 -8.86 -6.11
N GLN A 109 0.08 -7.99 -5.12
CA GLN A 109 -0.66 -6.73 -4.98
C GLN A 109 -0.50 -5.83 -6.23
N ARG A 110 0.64 -5.91 -6.93
CA ARG A 110 0.84 -5.21 -8.22
C ARG A 110 -0.12 -5.69 -9.31
N ASP A 111 -0.45 -6.98 -9.33
CA ASP A 111 -1.39 -7.54 -10.33
C ASP A 111 -2.82 -7.08 -10.06
N LEU A 112 -3.21 -6.95 -8.79
CA LEU A 112 -4.50 -6.39 -8.40
C LEU A 112 -4.61 -4.92 -8.86
N VAL A 113 -3.56 -4.14 -8.63
CA VAL A 113 -3.52 -2.73 -9.07
C VAL A 113 -3.58 -2.61 -10.59
N ALA A 114 -2.88 -3.47 -11.33
CA ALA A 114 -2.96 -3.51 -12.79
C ALA A 114 -4.39 -3.81 -13.27
N LYS A 115 -5.08 -4.76 -12.63
CA LYS A 115 -6.48 -5.10 -12.94
C LYS A 115 -7.46 -3.96 -12.64
N MET A 116 -7.19 -3.12 -11.63
CA MET A 116 -8.05 -1.95 -11.34
C MET A 116 -8.14 -0.97 -12.51
N ARG A 117 -7.07 -0.82 -13.29
CA ARG A 117 -7.11 0.02 -14.51
C ARG A 117 -8.07 -0.56 -15.54
N LEU A 118 -8.05 -1.89 -15.71
CA LEU A 118 -8.87 -2.61 -16.69
C LEU A 118 -10.36 -2.59 -16.33
N TRP A 119 -10.72 -2.63 -15.05
CA TRP A 119 -12.12 -2.57 -14.59
C TRP A 119 -12.82 -1.23 -14.87
N ARG A 120 -12.06 -0.18 -15.17
CA ARG A 120 -12.61 1.17 -15.43
C ARG A 120 -12.77 1.48 -16.92
N THR A 121 -12.18 0.65 -17.78
CA THR A 121 -12.26 0.78 -19.24
C THR A 121 -13.24 -0.23 -19.86
N SER A 122 -13.96 -0.99 -19.02
CA SER A 122 -14.99 -1.97 -19.41
C SER A 122 -16.39 -1.52 -19.00
#